data_AF-A0A517M638-F1
#
_entry.id   AF-A0A517M638-F1
#
_cell.length_a   1.000
_cell.length_b   1.000
_cell.length_c   1.000
_cell.angle_alpha   90.00
_cell.angle_beta   90.00
_cell.angle_gamma   90.00
#
_symmetry.space_group_name_H-M   'P 1'
#
loop_
_entity.id
_entity.type
_entity.pdbx_description
1 polymer ?
#
loop_
_entity_poly.entity_id
_entity_poly.type
_entity_poly.pdbx_seq_one_letter_code
_entity_poly.pdbx_strand_id
1 'polypeptide(L)'
;MNRVNVQRNSHPHNKSLATAPPDERQSTQKTSCICTRWPLDNHMDATINSIVSAVPSGVAFDAHYVIDTLIRDHSDTYLLYARTITAATRVTPYMHSEIAKKIDTLSGTLIDRLPHKSLSYNIRENASQCTLWLRL
;
A
#
# COMPACT_ATOMS: atom_id res chain seq x y z
N MET A 1 -62.16 22.39 1.23
CA MET A 1 -62.85 21.70 2.34
C MET A 1 -63.59 20.52 1.75
N ASN A 2 -63.19 19.29 2.04
CA ASN A 2 -64.02 18.10 1.82
C ASN A 2 -63.66 17.07 2.89
N ARG A 3 -64.60 16.88 3.82
CA ARG A 3 -64.58 15.81 4.83
C ARG A 3 -65.05 14.54 4.14
N VAL A 4 -64.28 13.46 4.23
CA VAL A 4 -64.81 12.12 3.97
C VAL A 4 -64.78 11.35 5.28
N ASN A 5 -65.96 10.83 5.59
CA ASN A 5 -66.37 10.33 6.89
C ASN A 5 -66.08 8.83 7.01
N VAL A 6 -65.92 8.42 8.25
CA VAL A 6 -65.58 7.08 8.74
C VAL A 6 -66.69 6.07 8.45
N GLN A 7 -66.32 4.84 8.09
CA GLN A 7 -67.17 3.67 8.35
C GLN A 7 -66.30 2.51 8.83
N ARG A 8 -66.50 2.14 10.11
CA ARG A 8 -65.91 0.99 10.78
C ARG A 8 -66.77 -0.24 10.48
N ASN A 9 -66.14 -1.32 10.03
CA ASN A 9 -66.70 -2.67 10.14
C ASN A 9 -65.75 -3.52 10.98
N SER A 10 -66.21 -3.86 12.17
CA SER A 10 -65.68 -4.89 13.06
C SER A 10 -66.39 -6.20 12.76
N HIS A 11 -65.68 -7.34 12.76
CA HIS A 11 -66.11 -8.72 13.11
C HIS A 11 -64.98 -9.74 12.75
N PRO A 12 -64.96 -10.98 13.28
CA PRO A 12 -64.24 -11.34 14.49
C PRO A 12 -63.14 -12.40 14.28
N HIS A 13 -62.45 -12.68 15.38
CA HIS A 13 -61.48 -13.75 15.62
C HIS A 13 -61.66 -15.03 14.80
N ASN A 14 -60.55 -15.50 14.20
CA ASN A 14 -60.27 -16.93 14.15
C ASN A 14 -58.81 -17.19 14.54
N LYS A 15 -58.64 -17.90 15.66
CA LYS A 15 -57.36 -18.38 16.16
C LYS A 15 -56.94 -19.55 15.29
N SER A 16 -55.84 -19.42 14.56
CA SER A 16 -55.10 -20.56 14.03
C SER A 16 -53.70 -20.53 14.63
N LEU A 17 -53.43 -21.47 15.53
CA LEU A 17 -52.09 -21.79 15.99
C LEU A 17 -51.28 -22.23 14.77
N ALA A 18 -50.39 -21.36 14.28
CA ALA A 18 -49.28 -21.76 13.43
C ALA A 18 -48.06 -21.92 14.34
N THR A 19 -47.65 -23.17 14.52
CA THR A 19 -46.36 -23.57 15.07
C THR A 19 -45.24 -22.84 14.32
N ALA A 20 -44.46 -22.05 15.05
CA ALA A 20 -43.26 -21.41 14.54
C ALA A 20 -42.25 -22.49 14.06
N PRO A 21 -41.61 -22.32 12.90
CA PRO A 21 -40.47 -23.14 12.53
C PRO A 21 -39.31 -22.88 13.52
N PRO A 22 -38.43 -23.88 13.73
CA PRO A 22 -37.30 -23.74 14.63
C PRO A 22 -36.42 -22.55 14.24
N ASP A 23 -36.04 -21.80 15.27
CA ASP A 23 -35.04 -20.73 15.30
C ASP A 23 -33.75 -21.21 14.64
N GLU A 24 -33.65 -21.02 13.32
CA GLU A 24 -32.43 -21.13 12.55
C GLU A 24 -31.58 -19.94 12.97
N ARG A 25 -30.91 -20.10 14.11
CA ARG A 25 -29.79 -19.26 14.53
C ARG A 25 -28.74 -19.40 13.44
N GLN A 26 -28.86 -18.57 12.43
CA GLN A 26 -27.78 -18.22 11.54
C GLN A 26 -26.73 -17.59 12.45
N SER A 27 -25.83 -18.45 12.91
CA SER A 27 -24.50 -18.10 13.35
C SER A 27 -23.92 -17.31 12.20
N THR A 28 -24.11 -16.00 12.23
CA THR A 28 -23.32 -15.07 11.46
C THR A 28 -21.91 -15.25 12.02
N GLN A 29 -21.20 -16.23 11.50
CA GLN A 29 -19.76 -16.26 11.55
C GLN A 29 -19.36 -14.92 10.95
N LYS A 30 -19.09 -13.94 11.82
CA LYS A 30 -18.31 -12.77 11.48
C LYS A 30 -17.02 -13.36 10.96
N THR A 31 -16.94 -13.53 9.65
CA THR A 31 -15.70 -13.51 8.90
C THR A 31 -15.08 -12.17 9.24
N SER A 32 -14.35 -12.16 10.35
CA SER A 32 -13.35 -11.17 10.62
C SER A 32 -12.44 -11.26 9.41
N CYS A 33 -12.61 -10.33 8.49
CA CYS A 33 -11.61 -10.08 7.46
C CYS A 33 -10.38 -9.68 8.25
N ILE A 34 -9.57 -10.67 8.62
CA ILE A 34 -8.23 -10.46 9.11
C ILE A 34 -7.52 -9.92 7.87
N CYS A 35 -7.61 -8.60 7.67
CA CYS A 35 -6.64 -7.87 6.89
C CYS A 35 -5.33 -8.10 7.61
N THR A 36 -4.64 -9.19 7.28
CA THR A 36 -3.25 -9.42 7.66
C THR A 36 -2.49 -8.26 7.06
N ARG A 37 -2.33 -7.21 7.87
CA ARG A 37 -1.49 -6.06 7.59
C ARG A 37 -0.08 -6.62 7.51
N TRP A 38 0.37 -6.93 6.30
CA TRP A 38 1.74 -7.32 6.06
C TRP A 38 2.65 -6.23 6.64
N PRO A 39 3.78 -6.59 7.28
CA PRO A 39 4.75 -5.60 7.71
C PRO A 39 5.11 -4.75 6.48
N LEU A 40 4.91 -3.44 6.58
CA LEU A 40 5.08 -2.51 5.46
C LEU A 40 6.49 -2.58 4.87
N ASP A 41 7.47 -2.92 5.72
CA ASP A 41 8.87 -3.07 5.34
C ASP A 41 9.07 -4.21 4.32
N ASN A 42 8.37 -5.34 4.51
CA ASN A 42 8.47 -6.49 3.60
C ASN A 42 7.92 -6.17 2.21
N HIS A 43 6.91 -5.28 2.12
CA HIS A 43 6.33 -4.91 0.85
C HIS A 43 7.21 -3.94 0.05
N MET A 44 7.84 -2.98 0.75
CA MET A 44 8.80 -2.06 0.13
C MET A 44 10.02 -2.81 -0.41
N ASP A 45 10.57 -3.73 0.37
CA ASP A 45 11.76 -4.51 -0.02
C ASP A 45 11.47 -5.41 -1.23
N ALA A 46 10.32 -6.09 -1.25
CA ALA A 46 9.90 -6.88 -2.39
C ALA A 46 9.71 -6.03 -3.65
N THR A 47 9.16 -4.82 -3.51
CA THR A 47 8.95 -3.90 -4.64
C THR A 47 10.29 -3.38 -5.18
N ILE A 48 11.21 -2.96 -4.32
CA ILE A 48 12.55 -2.53 -4.73
C ILE A 48 13.29 -3.67 -5.44
N ASN A 49 13.23 -4.89 -4.89
CA ASN A 49 13.83 -6.06 -5.52
C ASN A 49 13.24 -6.31 -6.92
N SER A 50 11.91 -6.22 -7.08
CA SER A 50 11.25 -6.36 -8.38
C SER A 50 11.72 -5.29 -9.39
N ILE A 51 11.83 -4.03 -8.98
CA ILE A 51 12.29 -2.93 -9.84
C ILE A 51 13.74 -3.17 -10.28
N VAL A 52 14.64 -3.46 -9.32
CA VAL A 52 16.05 -3.71 -9.61
C VAL A 52 16.22 -4.95 -10.49
N SER A 53 15.44 -6.01 -10.26
CA SER A 53 15.47 -7.22 -11.07
C SER A 53 15.04 -6.99 -12.52
N ALA A 54 14.21 -5.97 -12.78
CA ALA A 54 13.77 -5.59 -14.12
C ALA A 54 14.80 -4.73 -14.89
N VAL A 55 15.79 -4.17 -14.20
CA VAL A 55 16.92 -3.50 -14.87
C VAL A 55 17.70 -4.55 -15.66
N PRO A 56 18.08 -4.30 -16.93
CA PRO A 56 18.91 -5.25 -17.68
C PRO A 56 20.28 -5.45 -17.01
N SER A 57 20.79 -6.68 -17.01
CA SER A 57 22.15 -6.99 -16.55
C SER A 57 23.19 -6.16 -17.33
N GLY A 58 24.21 -5.67 -16.62
CA GLY A 58 25.25 -4.79 -17.16
C GLY A 58 24.86 -3.31 -17.27
N VAL A 59 23.63 -2.93 -16.88
CA VAL A 59 23.19 -1.53 -16.90
C VAL A 59 23.37 -0.89 -15.53
N ALA A 60 23.92 0.33 -15.53
CA ALA A 60 24.08 1.13 -14.34
C ALA A 60 22.84 1.96 -14.04
N PHE A 61 22.49 2.10 -12.76
CA PHE A 61 21.37 2.91 -12.30
C PHE A 61 21.66 3.52 -10.92
N ASP A 62 20.87 4.51 -10.50
CA ASP A 62 20.97 5.15 -9.19
C ASP A 62 19.64 5.10 -8.42
N ALA A 63 19.62 5.74 -7.24
CA ALA A 63 18.45 5.69 -6.38
C ALA A 63 17.27 6.45 -6.98
N HIS A 64 17.51 7.48 -7.80
CA HIS A 64 16.45 8.27 -8.41
C HIS A 64 15.70 7.47 -9.46
N TYR A 65 16.37 6.62 -10.24
CA TYR A 65 15.68 5.68 -11.12
C TYR A 65 14.66 4.81 -10.37
N VAL A 66 15.05 4.25 -9.21
CA VAL A 66 14.18 3.40 -8.39
C VAL A 66 13.06 4.22 -7.76
N ILE A 67 13.36 5.41 -7.24
CA ILE A 67 12.37 6.33 -6.65
C ILE A 67 11.34 6.76 -7.70
N ASP A 68 11.77 7.14 -8.90
CA ASP A 68 10.88 7.55 -9.98
C ASP A 68 9.97 6.40 -10.41
N THR A 69 10.51 5.19 -10.49
CA THR A 69 9.72 3.98 -10.79
C THR A 69 8.72 3.67 -9.66
N LEU A 70 9.13 3.81 -8.40
CA LEU A 70 8.23 3.66 -7.25
C LEU A 70 7.10 4.68 -7.28
N ILE A 71 7.38 5.94 -7.59
CA ILE A 71 6.37 7.00 -7.66
C ILE A 71 5.41 6.78 -8.84
N ARG A 72 5.93 6.38 -9.99
CA ARG A 72 5.15 6.20 -11.22
C ARG A 72 4.27 4.95 -11.19
N ASP A 73 4.85 3.81 -10.80
CA ASP A 73 4.25 2.49 -11.00
C ASP A 73 3.80 1.83 -9.69
N HIS A 74 4.29 2.30 -8.53
CA HIS A 74 4.01 1.73 -7.20
C HIS A 74 3.71 2.81 -6.14
N SER A 75 2.97 3.85 -6.53
CA SER A 75 2.78 5.06 -5.72
C SER A 75 2.21 4.78 -4.32
N ASP A 76 1.32 3.80 -4.20
CA ASP A 76 0.72 3.42 -2.92
C ASP A 76 1.77 2.86 -1.95
N THR A 77 2.65 1.98 -2.43
CA THR A 77 3.77 1.44 -1.66
C THR A 77 4.71 2.55 -1.23
N TYR A 78 5.07 3.45 -2.16
CA TYR A 78 5.91 4.60 -1.86
C TYR A 78 5.29 5.51 -0.79
N LEU A 79 4.03 5.91 -0.96
CA LEU A 79 3.34 6.81 -0.02
C LEU A 79 3.14 6.16 1.35
N LEU A 80 2.83 4.87 1.39
CA LEU A 80 2.65 4.14 2.64
C LEU A 80 3.95 4.01 3.42
N TYR A 81 5.05 3.72 2.74
CA TYR A 81 6.38 3.69 3.36
C TYR A 81 6.86 5.12 3.71
N ALA A 82 6.63 6.12 2.85
CA ALA A 82 6.96 7.50 3.18
C ALA A 82 6.22 8.01 4.42
N ARG A 83 4.96 7.59 4.65
CA ARG A 83 4.21 7.91 5.87
C ARG A 83 4.86 7.36 7.14
N THR A 84 5.45 6.17 7.10
CA THR A 84 6.13 5.61 8.29
C THR A 84 7.39 6.40 8.63
N ILE A 85 8.16 6.78 7.62
CA ILE A 85 9.38 7.57 7.78
C ILE A 85 9.07 9.01 8.20
N THR A 86 8.12 9.66 7.52
CA THR A 86 7.76 11.06 7.83
C THR A 86 7.09 11.20 9.20
N ALA A 87 6.35 10.19 9.66
CA ALA A 87 5.85 10.15 11.04
C ALA A 87 7.00 10.15 12.08
N ALA A 88 8.14 9.54 11.74
CA ALA A 88 9.31 9.50 12.61
C ALA A 88 10.21 10.75 12.49
N THR A 89 10.45 11.26 11.28
CA THR A 89 11.53 12.24 11.02
C THR A 89 11.05 13.61 10.50
N ARG A 90 9.79 13.72 10.03
CA ARG A 90 9.18 14.93 9.44
C ARG A 90 9.92 15.55 8.24
N VAL A 91 10.85 14.85 7.58
CA VAL A 91 11.69 15.43 6.50
C VAL A 91 11.78 14.50 5.28
N THR A 92 11.26 14.95 4.13
CA THR A 92 11.24 14.19 2.85
C THR A 92 12.62 13.76 2.34
N PRO A 93 13.69 14.57 2.39
CA PRO A 93 15.03 14.13 2.01
C PRO A 93 15.50 12.82 2.67
N TYR A 94 15.05 12.55 3.90
CA TYR A 94 15.42 11.34 4.62
C TYR A 94 14.91 10.07 3.92
N MET A 95 13.73 10.16 3.30
CA MET A 95 13.10 9.06 2.59
C MET A 95 13.96 8.54 1.42
N HIS A 96 14.58 9.43 0.64
CA HIS A 96 15.44 9.04 -0.47
C HIS A 96 16.68 8.28 0.03
N SER A 97 17.25 8.72 1.15
CA SER A 97 18.37 8.01 1.80
C SER A 97 17.96 6.63 2.32
N GLU A 98 16.76 6.48 2.87
CA GLU A 98 16.26 5.17 3.31
C GLU A 98 16.05 4.19 2.16
N ILE A 99 15.54 4.66 1.01
CA ILE A 99 15.46 3.83 -0.20
C ILE A 99 16.87 3.41 -0.65
N ALA A 100 17.82 4.35 -0.71
CA ALA A 100 19.19 4.04 -1.09
C ALA A 100 19.83 2.97 -0.19
N LYS A 101 19.58 3.01 1.13
CA LYS A 101 20.02 1.97 2.07
C LYS A 101 19.38 0.62 1.76
N LYS A 102 18.09 0.58 1.42
CA LYS A 102 17.39 -0.65 1.02
C LYS A 102 17.93 -1.22 -0.29
N ILE A 103 18.32 -0.37 -1.25
CA ILE A 103 19.01 -0.83 -2.46
C ILE A 103 20.38 -1.42 -2.11
N ASP A 104 21.14 -0.76 -1.22
CA ASP A 104 22.48 -1.21 -0.81
C ASP A 104 22.47 -2.63 -0.18
N THR A 105 21.35 -3.08 0.41
CA THR A 105 21.24 -4.47 0.94
C THR A 105 21.26 -5.55 -0.14
N LEU A 106 21.03 -5.17 -1.41
CA LEU A 106 21.09 -6.08 -2.56
C LEU A 106 22.52 -6.24 -3.12
N SER A 107 23.49 -5.50 -2.57
CA SER A 107 24.89 -5.53 -3.03
C SER A 107 25.50 -6.92 -2.90
N GLY A 108 26.21 -7.36 -3.94
CA GLY A 108 26.84 -8.68 -4.01
C GLY A 108 25.86 -9.83 -4.31
N THR A 109 24.57 -9.54 -4.51
CA THR A 109 23.57 -10.53 -4.93
C THR A 109 22.93 -10.16 -6.25
N LEU A 110 22.31 -8.98 -6.35
CA LEU A 110 21.67 -8.48 -7.57
C LEU A 110 22.42 -7.32 -8.19
N ILE A 111 23.21 -6.59 -7.39
CA ILE A 111 23.89 -5.38 -7.85
C ILE A 111 25.33 -5.34 -7.33
N ASP A 112 26.17 -4.61 -8.07
CA ASP A 112 27.48 -4.21 -7.62
C ASP A 112 27.57 -2.69 -7.50
N ARG A 113 28.19 -2.22 -6.41
CA ARG A 113 28.40 -0.79 -6.22
C ARG A 113 29.56 -0.32 -7.07
N LEU A 114 29.32 0.68 -7.92
CA LEU A 114 30.37 1.25 -8.78
C LEU A 114 31.21 2.29 -8.02
N PRO A 115 32.49 2.47 -8.38
CA PRO A 115 33.35 3.49 -7.77
C PRO A 115 32.94 4.92 -8.15
N HIS A 116 32.24 5.08 -9.27
CA HIS A 116 31.75 6.36 -9.75
C HIS A 116 30.41 6.73 -9.10
N LYS A 117 30.04 8.01 -9.23
CA LYS A 117 28.78 8.58 -8.73
C LYS A 117 27.95 9.09 -9.89
N SER A 118 26.62 9.00 -9.79
CA SER A 118 25.73 9.79 -10.64
C SER A 118 25.56 11.19 -10.06
N LEU A 119 25.12 12.13 -10.89
CA LEU A 119 24.69 13.45 -10.46
C LEU A 119 23.18 13.56 -10.69
N SER A 120 22.46 14.04 -9.69
CA SER A 120 21.00 14.21 -9.75
C SER A 120 20.58 15.49 -9.04
N TYR A 121 19.40 15.99 -9.36
CA TYR A 121 18.85 17.19 -8.74
C TYR A 121 17.87 16.81 -7.65
N ASN A 122 18.00 17.43 -6.47
CA ASN A 122 16.99 17.28 -5.42
C ASN A 122 15.75 18.16 -5.68
N ILE A 123 14.74 18.08 -4.81
CA ILE A 123 13.50 18.88 -4.92
C ILE A 123 13.70 20.40 -4.86
N ARG A 124 14.92 20.86 -4.55
CA ARG A 124 15.31 22.27 -4.52
C ARG A 124 16.26 22.63 -5.68
N GLU A 125 16.30 21.79 -6.72
CA GLU A 125 17.13 21.96 -7.92
C GLU A 125 18.64 22.07 -7.63
N ASN A 126 19.10 21.56 -6.48
CA ASN A 126 20.53 21.48 -6.21
C ASN A 126 21.07 20.14 -6.70
N ALA A 127 22.15 20.19 -7.46
CA ALA A 127 22.86 19.00 -7.90
C ALA A 127 23.54 18.31 -6.70
N SER A 128 23.39 17.00 -6.60
CA SER A 128 23.97 16.17 -5.55
C SER A 128 24.48 14.85 -6.13
N GLN A 129 25.59 14.37 -5.58
CA GLN A 129 26.18 13.10 -5.96
C GLN A 129 25.37 11.94 -5.37
N CYS A 130 25.07 10.95 -6.21
CA CYS A 130 24.36 9.75 -5.83
C CYS A 130 25.21 8.51 -6.05
N THR A 131 24.97 7.48 -5.24
CA THR A 131 25.60 6.18 -5.45
C THR A 131 25.08 5.58 -6.75
N LEU A 132 26.00 5.01 -7.53
CA LEU A 132 25.71 4.31 -8.76
C LEU A 132 25.91 2.81 -8.52
N TRP A 133 24.98 2.00 -9.01
CA TRP A 133 25.05 0.54 -8.95
C TRP A 133 24.97 -0.03 -10.36
N LEU A 134 25.65 -1.16 -10.58
CA LEU A 134 25.57 -1.99 -11.78
C LEU A 134 24.64 -3.16 -11.49
N ARG A 135 23.65 -3.41 -12.35
CA ARG A 135 22.88 -4.65 -12.26
C ARG A 135 23.74 -5.83 -12.71
N LEU A 136 23.85 -6.86 -11.86
CA LEU A 136 24.57 -8.10 -12.16
C LEU A 136 23.87 -8.98 -13.19
#